data_AF-A0A5C8ML12-F1
#
_entry.id   AF-A0A5C8ML12-F1
#
_cell.length_a   1.000
_cell.length_b   1.000
_cell.length_c   1.000
_cell.angle_alpha   90.00
_cell.angle_beta   90.00
_cell.angle_gamma   90.00
#
_symmetry.space_group_name_H-M   'P 1'
#
loop_
_entity.id
_entity.type
_entity.pdbx_description
1 polymer ?
#
loop_
_entity_poly.entity_id
_entity_poly.type
_entity_poly.pdbx_seq_one_letter_code
_entity_poly.pdbx_strand_id
1 'polypeptide(L)'
;MKKKLKTERTKLTKLGKMKESCIKGNLRFPKNTNFVLHKSGIISLELKNRSLIWMNSYLFEHRYLDVEWKRTKAKIGRLTHRLDRLEQKKTKLKEHIPSAVFGGKKLFKQQFTKEEFIKDHEAWRKLFLAARNKEMIISGRKDAGSGNFVFHYNPMTKELHMNSITGKVVTFPEVIFPYGQEMVDKTVTDQIQCKNKKEYGKPISWSIEDHGEYYIIKCLVEVESNPYIHFSTSDGVIGV
;
A
#
# COMPACT_ATOMS: atom_id res chain seq x y z
N MET A 1 -23.47 1.03 3.74
CA MET A 1 -23.56 -0.39 4.18
C MET A 1 -24.88 -0.72 4.88
N LYS A 2 -25.27 0.04 5.91
CA LYS A 2 -26.52 -0.17 6.68
C LYS A 2 -27.79 -0.25 5.80
N LYS A 3 -27.97 0.66 4.83
CA LYS A 3 -29.08 0.62 3.86
C LYS A 3 -29.13 -0.67 3.03
N LYS A 4 -27.99 -1.12 2.49
CA LYS A 4 -27.89 -2.38 1.73
C LYS A 4 -28.24 -3.59 2.59
N LEU A 5 -27.76 -3.61 3.85
CA LEU A 5 -28.04 -4.68 4.79
C LEU A 5 -29.54 -4.74 5.18
N LYS A 6 -30.19 -3.58 5.34
CA LYS A 6 -31.65 -3.49 5.53
C LYS A 6 -32.39 -4.10 4.34
N THR A 7 -32.03 -3.73 3.10
CA THR A 7 -32.64 -4.28 1.89
C THR A 7 -32.53 -5.79 1.79
N GLU A 8 -31.34 -6.36 2.03
CA GLU A 8 -31.12 -7.81 1.98
C GLU A 8 -31.87 -8.55 3.10
N ARG A 9 -31.96 -7.98 4.31
CA ARG A 9 -32.79 -8.53 5.40
C ARG A 9 -34.27 -8.57 5.00
N THR A 10 -34.79 -7.49 4.42
CA THR A 10 -36.16 -7.46 3.91
C THR A 10 -36.38 -8.50 2.81
N LYS A 11 -35.40 -8.69 1.89
CA LYS A 11 -35.45 -9.76 0.88
C LYS A 11 -35.51 -11.14 1.52
N LEU A 12 -34.67 -11.40 2.53
CA LEU A 12 -34.67 -12.67 3.25
C LEU A 12 -36.04 -12.93 3.92
N THR A 13 -36.61 -11.95 4.61
CA THR A 13 -37.95 -12.09 5.22
C THR A 13 -39.03 -12.42 4.18
N LYS A 14 -38.99 -11.80 2.98
CA LYS A 14 -39.92 -12.11 1.89
C LYS A 14 -39.78 -13.55 1.40
N LEU A 15 -38.55 -14.01 1.17
CA LEU A 15 -38.27 -15.41 0.77
C LEU A 15 -38.75 -16.41 1.83
N GLY A 16 -38.69 -16.03 3.11
CA GLY A 16 -39.11 -16.89 4.24
C GLY A 16 -40.61 -17.09 4.24
N LYS A 17 -41.37 -16.00 4.06
CA LYS A 17 -42.83 -16.07 3.90
C LYS A 17 -43.24 -16.93 2.70
N MET A 18 -42.52 -16.83 1.57
CA MET A 18 -42.75 -17.69 0.41
C MET A 18 -42.49 -19.16 0.75
N LYS A 19 -41.37 -19.46 1.42
CA LYS A 19 -41.03 -20.82 1.83
C LYS A 19 -42.04 -21.42 2.81
N GLU A 20 -42.47 -20.66 3.81
CA GLU A 20 -43.54 -21.09 4.73
C GLU A 20 -44.86 -21.38 4.00
N SER A 21 -45.17 -20.61 2.95
CA SER A 21 -46.37 -20.84 2.13
C SER A 21 -46.27 -22.10 1.27
N CYS A 22 -45.07 -22.44 0.77
CA CYS A 22 -44.82 -23.73 0.11
C CYS A 22 -45.07 -24.90 1.06
N ILE A 23 -44.52 -24.85 2.27
CA ILE A 23 -44.64 -25.92 3.27
C ILE A 23 -46.11 -26.14 3.68
N LYS A 24 -46.91 -25.08 3.76
CA LYS A 24 -48.35 -25.15 4.07
C LYS A 24 -49.21 -25.63 2.90
N GLY A 25 -48.64 -25.91 1.72
CA GLY A 25 -49.37 -26.34 0.52
C GLY A 25 -50.20 -25.24 -0.15
N ASN A 26 -50.19 -24.01 0.38
CA ASN A 26 -50.91 -22.86 -0.17
C ASN A 26 -49.90 -21.77 -0.54
N LEU A 27 -49.25 -21.95 -1.70
CA LEU A 27 -48.20 -21.06 -2.18
C LEU A 27 -48.75 -19.65 -2.44
N ARG A 28 -48.16 -18.66 -1.76
CA ARG A 28 -48.56 -17.25 -1.89
C ARG A 28 -47.34 -16.37 -2.16
N PHE A 29 -47.49 -15.46 -3.11
CA PHE A 29 -46.49 -14.46 -3.41
C PHE A 29 -46.82 -13.10 -2.77
N PRO A 30 -45.83 -12.35 -2.26
CA PRO A 30 -46.05 -10.99 -1.77
C PRO A 30 -46.59 -10.06 -2.87
N LYS A 31 -47.40 -9.08 -2.46
CA LYS A 31 -47.87 -8.01 -3.36
C LYS A 31 -46.67 -7.28 -4.01
N ASN A 32 -46.81 -6.90 -5.28
CA ASN A 32 -45.79 -6.22 -6.08
C ASN A 32 -44.54 -7.07 -6.38
N THR A 33 -44.72 -8.37 -6.59
CA THR A 33 -43.67 -9.23 -7.15
C THR A 33 -44.10 -9.78 -8.51
N ASN A 34 -43.14 -9.98 -9.41
CA ASN A 34 -43.39 -10.50 -10.75
C ASN A 34 -43.59 -12.03 -10.79
N PHE A 35 -43.96 -12.64 -9.65
CA PHE A 35 -44.28 -14.05 -9.57
C PHE A 35 -45.74 -14.27 -9.90
N VAL A 36 -46.02 -15.24 -10.75
CA VAL A 36 -47.38 -15.66 -11.13
C VAL A 36 -47.51 -17.17 -10.92
N LEU A 37 -48.57 -17.58 -10.21
CA LEU A 37 -48.98 -18.97 -10.10
C LEU A 37 -50.14 -19.19 -11.08
N HIS A 38 -49.93 -20.03 -12.08
CA HIS A 38 -50.94 -20.36 -13.09
C HIS A 38 -51.89 -21.42 -12.55
N LYS A 39 -53.12 -21.47 -13.09
CA LYS A 39 -54.14 -22.48 -12.71
C LYS A 39 -53.66 -23.93 -12.94
N SER A 40 -52.73 -24.13 -13.88
CA SER A 40 -52.08 -25.41 -14.18
C SER A 40 -51.06 -25.86 -13.13
N GLY A 41 -50.75 -25.05 -12.11
CA GLY A 41 -49.73 -25.33 -11.10
C GLY A 41 -48.31 -24.89 -11.50
N ILE A 42 -48.14 -24.33 -12.70
CA ILE A 42 -46.89 -23.74 -13.18
C ILE A 42 -46.63 -22.42 -12.48
N ILE A 43 -45.38 -22.17 -12.11
CA ILE A 43 -44.93 -20.91 -11.51
C ILE A 43 -44.02 -20.19 -12.50
N SER A 44 -44.25 -18.91 -12.74
CA SER A 44 -43.38 -18.08 -13.58
C SER A 44 -42.91 -16.83 -12.85
N LEU A 45 -41.68 -16.42 -13.12
CA LEU A 45 -41.09 -15.16 -12.69
C LEU A 45 -40.65 -14.36 -13.91
N GLU A 46 -41.24 -13.19 -14.09
CA GLU A 46 -40.86 -12.27 -15.16
C GLU A 46 -39.74 -11.32 -14.69
N LEU A 47 -38.61 -11.34 -15.39
CA LEU A 47 -37.50 -10.41 -15.20
C LEU A 47 -37.35 -9.56 -16.47
N LYS A 48 -36.73 -8.38 -16.35
CA LYS A 48 -36.61 -7.42 -17.46
C LYS A 48 -36.13 -8.01 -18.80
N ASN A 49 -35.24 -9.01 -18.75
CA ASN A 49 -34.60 -9.57 -19.95
C ASN A 49 -34.86 -11.07 -20.15
N ARG A 50 -35.62 -11.73 -19.25
CA ARG A 50 -35.88 -13.18 -19.32
C ARG A 50 -37.02 -13.58 -18.37
N SER A 51 -37.62 -14.73 -18.64
CA SER A 51 -38.58 -15.36 -17.74
C SER A 51 -38.03 -16.67 -17.20
N LEU A 52 -38.28 -16.94 -15.92
CA LEU A 52 -37.98 -18.22 -15.30
C LEU A 52 -39.29 -18.96 -15.06
N ILE A 53 -39.34 -20.25 -15.41
CA ILE A 53 -40.55 -21.07 -15.31
C ILE A 53 -40.21 -22.33 -14.52
N TRP A 54 -41.10 -22.73 -13.62
CA TRP A 54 -41.04 -23.96 -12.86
C TRP A 54 -42.35 -24.71 -13.01
N MET A 55 -42.26 -26.00 -13.37
CA MET A 55 -43.44 -26.80 -13.73
C MET A 55 -44.34 -27.15 -12.54
N ASN A 56 -43.78 -27.13 -11.32
CA ASN A 56 -44.51 -27.39 -10.09
C ASN A 56 -43.87 -26.65 -8.90
N SER A 57 -44.56 -26.67 -7.76
CA SER A 57 -44.12 -26.06 -6.50
C SER A 57 -42.79 -26.62 -5.98
N TYR A 58 -42.57 -27.93 -6.12
CA TYR A 58 -41.34 -28.61 -5.68
C TYR A 58 -40.09 -28.08 -6.41
N LEU A 59 -40.15 -27.98 -7.74
CA LEU A 59 -39.06 -27.44 -8.55
C LEU A 59 -38.78 -25.97 -8.22
N PHE A 60 -39.82 -25.18 -7.98
CA PHE A 60 -39.69 -23.79 -7.55
C PHE A 60 -39.00 -23.67 -6.18
N GLU A 61 -39.42 -24.48 -5.20
CA GLU A 61 -38.83 -24.45 -3.87
C GLU A 61 -37.34 -24.77 -3.89
N HIS A 62 -36.96 -25.92 -4.46
CA HIS A 62 -35.58 -26.37 -4.39
C HIS A 62 -34.64 -25.67 -5.37
N ARG A 63 -35.07 -25.37 -6.60
CA ARG A 63 -34.19 -24.74 -7.59
C ARG A 63 -34.08 -23.23 -7.42
N TYR A 64 -35.10 -22.58 -6.85
CA TYR A 64 -35.12 -21.13 -6.72
C TYR A 64 -35.12 -20.67 -5.27
N LEU A 65 -36.15 -21.00 -4.47
CA LEU A 65 -36.30 -20.46 -3.12
C LEU A 65 -35.12 -20.83 -2.21
N ASP A 66 -34.74 -22.10 -2.15
CA ASP A 66 -33.64 -22.57 -1.30
C ASP A 66 -32.30 -21.96 -1.70
N VAL A 67 -32.05 -21.88 -3.00
CA VAL A 67 -30.83 -21.29 -3.57
C VAL A 67 -30.76 -19.79 -3.25
N GLU A 68 -31.84 -19.05 -3.50
CA GLU A 68 -31.89 -17.61 -3.22
C GLU A 68 -31.86 -17.31 -1.73
N TRP A 69 -32.46 -18.15 -0.89
CA TRP A 69 -32.40 -18.06 0.56
C TRP A 69 -30.98 -18.20 1.07
N LYS A 70 -30.26 -19.27 0.66
CA LYS A 70 -28.86 -19.51 1.01
C LYS A 70 -27.96 -18.37 0.53
N ARG A 71 -28.13 -17.92 -0.72
CA ARG A 71 -27.38 -16.78 -1.29
C ARG A 71 -27.60 -15.50 -0.52
N THR A 72 -28.85 -15.17 -0.19
CA THR A 72 -29.22 -13.96 0.55
C THR A 72 -28.65 -13.99 1.96
N LYS A 73 -28.73 -15.13 2.67
CA LYS A 73 -28.13 -15.32 4.01
C LYS A 73 -26.61 -15.12 3.97
N ALA A 74 -25.92 -15.73 3.01
CA ALA A 74 -24.47 -15.57 2.84
C ALA A 74 -24.10 -14.11 2.52
N LYS A 75 -24.90 -13.43 1.70
CA LYS A 75 -24.71 -12.01 1.38
C LYS A 75 -24.86 -11.12 2.60
N ILE A 76 -25.87 -11.37 3.45
CA ILE A 76 -26.04 -10.67 4.73
C ILE A 76 -24.80 -10.87 5.61
N GLY A 77 -24.32 -12.11 5.78
CA GLY A 77 -23.10 -12.40 6.55
C GLY A 77 -21.89 -11.60 6.06
N ARG A 78 -21.62 -11.60 4.76
CA ARG A 78 -20.54 -10.79 4.15
C ARG A 78 -20.71 -9.29 4.40
N LEU A 79 -21.93 -8.77 4.28
CA LEU A 79 -22.22 -7.36 4.53
C LEU A 79 -22.02 -6.98 6.00
N THR A 80 -22.38 -7.87 6.94
CA THR A 80 -22.17 -7.69 8.39
C THR A 80 -20.68 -7.65 8.71
N HIS A 81 -19.89 -8.64 8.27
CA HIS A 81 -18.43 -8.64 8.48
C HIS A 81 -17.74 -7.42 7.86
N ARG A 82 -18.25 -6.93 6.72
CA ARG A 82 -17.73 -5.69 6.14
C ARG A 82 -18.10 -4.46 6.96
N LEU A 83 -19.29 -4.41 7.54
CA LEU A 83 -19.71 -3.30 8.40
C LEU A 83 -18.82 -3.23 9.65
N ASP A 84 -18.64 -4.36 10.33
CA ASP A 84 -17.81 -4.48 11.53
C ASP A 84 -16.35 -4.03 11.25
N ARG A 85 -15.72 -4.55 10.19
CA ARG A 85 -14.38 -4.10 9.78
C ARG A 85 -14.28 -2.60 9.51
N LEU A 86 -15.33 -1.98 8.99
CA LEU A 86 -15.34 -0.53 8.74
C LEU A 86 -15.51 0.26 10.04
N GLU A 87 -16.29 -0.25 10.99
CA GLU A 87 -16.44 0.34 12.32
C GLU A 87 -15.12 0.26 13.11
N GLN A 88 -14.43 -0.88 13.08
CA GLN A 88 -13.08 -1.04 13.66
C GLN A 88 -12.04 -0.13 13.01
N LYS A 89 -12.10 0.05 11.69
CA LYS A 89 -11.21 1.02 11.01
C LYS A 89 -11.52 2.45 11.44
N LYS A 90 -12.79 2.79 11.63
CA LYS A 90 -13.23 4.13 12.07
C LYS A 90 -12.76 4.42 13.49
N THR A 91 -12.91 3.49 14.43
CA THR A 91 -12.42 3.66 15.81
C THR A 91 -10.91 3.81 15.81
N LYS A 92 -10.20 2.93 15.07
CA LYS A 92 -8.75 3.04 14.91
C LYS A 92 -8.32 4.39 14.35
N LEU A 93 -8.96 4.92 13.31
CA LEU A 93 -8.60 6.23 12.76
C LEU A 93 -8.86 7.39 13.72
N LYS A 94 -9.81 7.26 14.65
CA LYS A 94 -10.10 8.30 15.65
C LYS A 94 -9.16 8.26 16.85
N GLU A 95 -8.82 7.06 17.31
CA GLU A 95 -8.10 6.85 18.56
C GLU A 95 -6.59 6.61 18.34
N HIS A 96 -6.19 6.12 17.18
CA HIS A 96 -4.81 5.71 16.93
C HIS A 96 -3.97 6.88 16.42
N ILE A 97 -2.98 7.25 17.20
CA ILE A 97 -1.85 8.07 16.75
C ILE A 97 -0.96 7.19 15.86
N PRO A 98 -0.67 7.60 14.61
CA PRO A 98 0.26 6.87 13.75
C PRO A 98 1.63 6.75 14.44
N SER A 99 2.03 5.52 14.78
CA SER A 99 3.36 5.27 15.32
C SER A 99 4.33 4.97 14.18
N ALA A 100 5.41 5.76 14.05
CA ALA A 100 6.54 5.43 13.21
C ALA A 100 7.54 4.56 13.98
N VAL A 101 8.10 3.54 13.33
CA VAL A 101 9.14 2.67 13.92
C VAL A 101 10.32 2.62 12.95
N PHE A 102 11.43 3.23 13.35
CA PHE A 102 12.71 3.17 12.64
C PHE A 102 13.35 1.78 12.84
N GLY A 103 14.00 1.22 11.81
CA GLY A 103 14.51 -0.15 11.85
C GLY A 103 13.49 -1.24 11.51
N GLY A 104 12.28 -0.85 11.10
CA GLY A 104 11.28 -1.77 10.53
C GLY A 104 10.30 -2.35 11.56
N LYS A 105 9.01 -2.15 11.29
CA LYS A 105 7.91 -2.62 12.15
C LYS A 105 7.86 -4.13 12.32
N LYS A 106 8.27 -4.90 11.30
CA LYS A 106 8.31 -6.36 11.35
C LYS A 106 9.31 -6.83 12.41
N LEU A 107 10.53 -6.32 12.35
CA LEU A 107 11.59 -6.67 13.30
C LEU A 107 11.25 -6.20 14.72
N PHE A 108 10.66 -5.01 14.87
CA PHE A 108 10.20 -4.54 16.16
C PHE A 108 9.17 -5.49 16.80
N LYS A 109 8.22 -6.03 16.03
CA LYS A 109 7.24 -6.99 16.55
C LYS A 109 7.85 -8.34 16.93
N GLN A 110 8.89 -8.77 16.22
CA GLN A 110 9.53 -10.06 16.47
C GLN A 110 10.11 -10.19 17.89
N GLN A 111 10.41 -9.07 18.56
CA GLN A 111 10.85 -9.07 19.97
C GLN A 111 9.87 -9.79 20.92
N PHE A 112 8.58 -9.81 20.58
CA PHE A 112 7.52 -10.44 21.39
C PHE A 112 7.00 -11.75 20.80
N THR A 113 7.46 -12.14 19.59
CA THR A 113 6.87 -13.27 18.84
C THR A 113 7.87 -14.36 18.54
N LYS A 114 9.15 -14.05 18.37
CA LYS A 114 10.18 -15.05 18.04
C LYS A 114 10.79 -15.60 19.33
N GLU A 115 10.72 -16.92 19.53
CA GLU A 115 11.23 -17.55 20.76
C GLU A 115 12.70 -17.22 21.06
N GLU A 116 13.54 -17.18 20.03
CA GLU A 116 14.96 -16.78 20.14
C GLU A 116 15.13 -15.40 20.76
N PHE A 117 14.30 -14.43 20.37
CA PHE A 117 14.36 -13.04 20.86
C PHE A 117 13.66 -12.84 22.21
N ILE A 118 12.74 -13.73 22.56
CA ILE A 118 12.12 -13.76 23.89
C ILE A 118 13.13 -14.31 24.90
N LYS A 119 13.91 -15.34 24.53
CA LYS A 119 14.97 -15.93 25.36
C LYS A 119 16.20 -15.03 25.44
N ASP A 120 16.63 -14.44 24.32
CA ASP A 120 17.73 -13.49 24.24
C ASP A 120 17.27 -12.16 23.62
N HIS A 121 16.86 -11.25 24.49
CA HIS A 121 16.43 -9.92 24.08
C HIS A 121 17.61 -9.03 23.63
N GLU A 122 18.84 -9.34 24.05
CA GLU A 122 20.02 -8.55 23.67
C GLU A 122 20.39 -8.80 22.21
N ALA A 123 20.30 -10.04 21.74
CA ALA A 123 20.46 -10.38 20.33
C ALA A 123 19.46 -9.62 19.45
N TRP A 124 18.19 -9.54 19.87
CA TRP A 124 17.20 -8.73 19.18
C TRP A 124 17.59 -7.24 19.18
N ARG A 125 18.01 -6.69 20.32
CA ARG A 125 18.40 -5.28 20.44
C ARG A 125 19.56 -4.93 19.51
N LYS A 126 20.59 -5.77 19.43
CA LYS A 126 21.73 -5.59 18.51
C LYS A 126 21.26 -5.58 17.06
N LEU A 127 20.45 -6.56 16.67
CA LEU A 127 19.92 -6.65 15.31
C LEU A 127 19.01 -5.46 14.96
N PHE A 128 18.16 -5.04 15.90
CA PHE A 128 17.27 -3.89 15.72
C PHE A 128 18.04 -2.56 15.60
N LEU A 129 19.10 -2.37 16.40
CA LEU A 129 19.97 -1.19 16.29
C LEU A 129 20.73 -1.18 14.96
N ALA A 130 21.26 -2.32 14.51
CA ALA A 130 21.91 -2.43 13.21
C ALA A 130 20.93 -2.10 12.07
N ALA A 131 19.71 -2.65 12.10
CA ALA A 131 18.69 -2.36 11.10
C ALA A 131 18.22 -0.89 11.13
N ARG A 132 18.18 -0.27 12.31
CA ARG A 132 17.82 1.13 12.49
C ARG A 132 18.92 2.08 11.99
N ASN A 133 20.18 1.74 12.23
CA ASN A 133 21.34 2.56 11.92
C ASN A 133 22.04 2.16 10.61
N LYS A 134 21.37 1.32 9.80
CA LYS A 134 21.85 0.84 8.50
C LYS A 134 22.22 1.99 7.55
N GLU A 135 21.48 3.08 7.59
CA GLU A 135 21.64 4.19 6.64
C GLU A 135 21.91 5.49 7.38
N MET A 136 22.86 6.26 6.86
CA MET A 136 23.17 7.61 7.30
C MET A 136 23.09 8.56 6.11
N ILE A 137 22.16 9.51 6.16
CA ILE A 137 22.03 10.57 5.16
C ILE A 137 22.50 11.88 5.78
N ILE A 138 23.45 12.54 5.13
CA ILE A 138 23.88 13.90 5.47
C ILE A 138 23.32 14.87 4.44
N SER A 139 22.46 15.76 4.91
CA SER A 139 21.85 16.80 4.08
C SER A 139 22.91 17.73 3.50
N GLY A 140 22.76 18.03 2.22
CA GLY A 140 23.48 19.09 1.55
C GLY A 140 23.09 20.47 2.07
N ARG A 141 23.99 21.42 1.90
CA ARG A 141 23.87 22.84 2.20
C ARG A 141 24.51 23.65 1.09
N LYS A 142 23.84 24.73 0.69
CA LYS A 142 24.31 25.62 -0.39
C LYS A 142 25.58 26.39 -0.02
N ASP A 143 25.79 26.67 1.27
CA ASP A 143 26.92 27.46 1.77
C ASP A 143 28.22 26.65 1.93
N ALA A 144 28.16 25.32 1.86
CA ALA A 144 29.30 24.44 2.06
C ALA A 144 30.11 24.22 0.76
N GLY A 145 31.44 24.20 0.87
CA GLY A 145 32.35 24.06 -0.28
C GLY A 145 32.22 22.75 -1.06
N SER A 146 32.03 21.63 -0.37
CA SER A 146 31.77 20.32 -0.97
C SER A 146 30.28 19.93 -0.91
N GLY A 147 29.40 20.93 -0.76
CA GLY A 147 27.96 20.75 -0.59
C GLY A 147 27.54 20.28 0.80
N ASN A 148 28.43 19.79 1.68
CA ASN A 148 28.24 19.76 3.14
C ASN A 148 29.60 19.81 3.86
N PHE A 149 29.62 19.75 5.19
CA PHE A 149 30.85 19.84 6.01
C PHE A 149 31.41 18.49 6.49
N VAL A 150 30.67 17.41 6.26
CA VAL A 150 31.04 16.06 6.73
C VAL A 150 31.79 15.31 5.64
N PHE A 151 31.29 15.39 4.40
CA PHE A 151 31.77 14.68 3.23
C PHE A 151 32.47 15.62 2.25
N HIS A 152 33.64 15.19 1.79
CA HIS A 152 34.44 15.89 0.80
C HIS A 152 34.82 14.90 -0.30
N TYR A 153 34.21 15.05 -1.47
CA TYR A 153 34.52 14.24 -2.64
C TYR A 153 35.57 14.95 -3.50
N ASN A 154 36.59 14.22 -3.93
CA ASN A 154 37.58 14.71 -4.88
C ASN A 154 37.29 14.14 -6.28
N PRO A 155 36.82 14.97 -7.24
CA PRO A 155 36.53 14.51 -8.60
C PRO A 155 37.75 13.96 -9.35
N MET A 156 38.98 14.35 -8.97
CA MET A 156 40.20 13.90 -9.65
C MET A 156 40.66 12.53 -9.14
N THR A 157 40.74 12.34 -7.83
CA THR A 157 41.20 11.08 -7.23
C THR A 157 40.08 10.05 -7.01
N LYS A 158 38.81 10.48 -7.16
CA LYS A 158 37.61 9.67 -6.88
C LYS A 158 37.53 9.18 -5.44
N GLU A 159 38.18 9.89 -4.52
CA GLU A 159 38.14 9.61 -3.10
C GLU A 159 37.01 10.40 -2.43
N LEU A 160 36.29 9.75 -1.51
CA LEU A 160 35.34 10.40 -0.62
C LEU A 160 35.90 10.40 0.80
N HIS A 161 36.15 11.59 1.34
CA HIS A 161 36.57 11.76 2.73
C HIS A 161 35.37 12.07 3.62
N MET A 162 35.31 11.44 4.79
CA MET A 162 34.31 11.67 5.82
C MET A 162 34.97 12.03 7.13
N ASN A 163 34.56 13.16 7.72
CA ASN A 163 34.96 13.52 9.08
C ASN A 163 34.03 12.83 10.08
N SER A 164 34.56 11.87 10.83
CA SER A 164 33.82 11.23 11.92
C SER A 164 33.54 12.22 13.05
N ILE A 165 32.53 11.90 13.88
CA ILE A 165 32.21 12.66 15.10
C ILE A 165 33.42 12.74 16.05
N THR A 166 34.29 11.74 16.01
CA THR A 166 35.53 11.68 16.80
C THR A 166 36.69 12.50 16.22
N GLY A 167 36.49 13.20 15.08
CA GLY A 167 37.53 13.99 14.41
C GLY A 167 38.50 13.18 13.54
N LYS A 168 38.35 11.85 13.46
CA LYS A 168 39.10 11.01 12.53
C LYS A 168 38.53 11.13 11.11
N VAL A 169 39.43 11.25 10.13
CA VAL A 169 39.07 11.23 8.70
C VAL A 169 39.01 9.78 8.23
N VAL A 170 37.89 9.37 7.65
CA VAL A 170 37.71 8.09 6.98
C VAL A 170 37.73 8.35 5.47
N THR A 171 38.52 7.60 4.73
CA THR A 171 38.65 7.74 3.27
C THR A 171 38.07 6.50 2.60
N PHE A 172 37.12 6.71 1.69
CA PHE A 172 36.60 5.69 0.79
C PHE A 172 37.32 5.83 -0.56
N PRO A 173 38.18 4.87 -0.95
CA PRO A 173 38.83 4.89 -2.25
C PRO A 173 37.85 4.48 -3.36
N GLU A 174 38.14 4.91 -4.58
CA GLU A 174 37.45 4.46 -5.81
C GLU A 174 35.92 4.61 -5.79
N VAL A 175 35.40 5.72 -5.25
CA VAL A 175 33.98 6.02 -5.23
C VAL A 175 33.54 6.50 -6.62
N ILE A 176 33.07 5.55 -7.41
CA ILE A 176 32.62 5.73 -8.80
C ILE A 176 31.12 5.47 -8.88
N PHE A 177 30.43 6.31 -9.64
CA PHE A 177 29.01 6.22 -9.91
C PHE A 177 28.78 5.68 -11.32
N PRO A 178 28.27 4.43 -11.47
CA PRO A 178 27.99 3.86 -12.80
C PRO A 178 27.02 4.71 -13.63
N TYR A 179 26.15 5.46 -12.94
CA TYR A 179 25.20 6.38 -13.55
C TYR A 179 25.41 7.79 -13.01
N GLY A 180 25.57 8.75 -13.92
CA GLY A 180 25.65 10.17 -13.55
C GLY A 180 26.99 10.63 -12.97
N GLN A 181 28.10 9.91 -13.21
CA GLN A 181 29.44 10.32 -12.76
C GLN A 181 29.79 11.75 -13.18
N GLU A 182 29.59 12.07 -14.46
CA GLU A 182 29.85 13.41 -15.01
C GLU A 182 29.04 14.49 -14.29
N MET A 183 27.80 14.17 -13.92
CA MET A 183 26.90 15.08 -13.22
C MET A 183 27.38 15.32 -11.78
N VAL A 184 27.83 14.27 -11.09
CA VAL A 184 28.42 14.41 -9.74
C VAL A 184 29.69 15.23 -9.80
N ASP A 185 30.61 14.90 -10.71
CA ASP A 185 31.89 15.60 -10.87
C ASP A 185 31.69 17.08 -11.17
N LYS A 186 30.79 17.39 -12.12
CA LYS A 186 30.43 18.76 -12.47
C LYS A 186 29.83 19.50 -11.29
N THR A 187 28.83 18.92 -10.62
CA THR A 187 28.15 19.59 -9.51
C THR A 187 29.09 19.88 -8.34
N VAL A 188 29.99 18.94 -8.02
CA VAL A 188 31.01 19.13 -6.97
C VAL A 188 32.01 20.21 -7.39
N THR A 189 32.49 20.18 -8.63
CA THR A 189 33.46 21.16 -9.14
C THR A 189 32.87 22.57 -9.17
N ASP A 190 31.65 22.71 -9.68
CA ASP A 190 30.91 23.97 -9.73
C ASP A 190 30.70 24.53 -8.31
N GLN A 191 30.35 23.68 -7.36
CA GLN A 191 30.12 24.07 -5.97
C GLN A 191 31.42 24.54 -5.27
N ILE A 192 32.54 23.87 -5.53
CA ILE A 192 33.86 24.27 -5.01
C ILE A 192 34.25 25.64 -5.57
N GLN A 193 34.11 25.83 -6.88
CA GLN A 193 34.51 27.04 -7.60
C GLN A 193 33.55 28.23 -7.39
N CYS A 194 32.31 27.98 -6.97
CA CYS A 194 31.31 29.02 -6.75
C CYS A 194 31.77 30.03 -5.69
N LYS A 195 31.94 31.30 -6.06
CA LYS A 195 32.32 32.37 -5.13
C LYS A 195 31.15 32.81 -4.24
N ASN A 196 29.97 33.06 -4.82
CA ASN A 196 28.77 33.46 -4.10
C ASN A 196 27.83 32.27 -3.86
N LYS A 197 28.25 31.39 -2.95
CA LYS A 197 27.58 30.11 -2.63
C LYS A 197 26.17 30.26 -2.05
N LYS A 198 25.88 31.37 -1.35
CA LYS A 198 24.55 31.57 -0.74
C LYS A 198 23.45 31.74 -1.78
N GLU A 199 23.77 32.38 -2.90
CA GLU A 199 22.81 32.71 -3.95
C GLU A 199 22.79 31.65 -5.06
N TYR A 200 23.97 31.21 -5.50
CA TYR A 200 24.13 30.32 -6.66
C TYR A 200 24.59 28.90 -6.31
N GLY A 201 24.88 28.62 -5.04
CA GLY A 201 25.33 27.29 -4.62
C GLY A 201 24.21 26.24 -4.73
N LYS A 202 24.61 25.02 -5.08
CA LYS A 202 23.72 23.84 -5.12
C LYS A 202 24.07 22.91 -3.94
N PRO A 203 23.08 22.42 -3.18
CA PRO A 203 23.34 21.51 -2.08
C PRO A 203 23.69 20.12 -2.61
N ILE A 204 24.66 19.45 -1.98
CA ILE A 204 25.04 18.07 -2.33
C ILE A 204 24.90 17.21 -1.07
N SER A 205 23.98 16.25 -1.12
CA SER A 205 23.74 15.33 0.00
C SER A 205 24.40 13.99 -0.29
N TRP A 206 24.88 13.34 0.75
CA TRP A 206 25.51 12.03 0.66
C TRP A 206 24.80 11.06 1.59
N SER A 207 24.53 9.85 1.10
CA SER A 207 24.03 8.75 1.91
C SER A 207 25.02 7.59 1.88
N ILE A 208 25.23 6.97 3.04
CA ILE A 208 25.95 5.71 3.18
C ILE A 208 24.98 4.67 3.72
N GLU A 209 24.83 3.57 2.99
CA GLU A 209 24.06 2.41 3.40
C GLU A 209 24.98 1.22 3.69
N ASP A 210 24.86 0.67 4.89
CA ASP A 210 25.53 -0.55 5.33
C ASP A 210 24.78 -1.80 4.84
N HIS A 211 25.47 -2.65 4.09
CA HIS A 211 24.98 -3.95 3.63
C HIS A 211 25.74 -5.13 4.24
N GLY A 212 26.55 -4.89 5.28
CA GLY A 212 27.36 -5.88 5.98
C GLY A 212 28.69 -6.13 5.29
N GLU A 213 28.66 -6.71 4.09
CA GLU A 213 29.88 -7.03 3.32
C GLU A 213 30.43 -5.82 2.57
N TYR A 214 29.57 -4.86 2.23
CA TYR A 214 29.93 -3.68 1.45
C TYR A 214 29.08 -2.47 1.88
N TYR A 215 29.51 -1.29 1.45
CA TYR A 215 28.76 -0.04 1.61
C TYR A 215 28.25 0.43 0.27
N ILE A 216 27.03 0.97 0.24
CA ILE A 216 26.52 1.71 -0.92
C ILE A 216 26.60 3.19 -0.61
N ILE A 217 27.34 3.92 -1.43
CA ILE A 217 27.44 5.38 -1.36
C ILE A 217 26.49 5.96 -2.40
N LYS A 218 25.63 6.88 -1.98
CA LYS A 218 24.71 7.60 -2.87
C LYS A 218 25.02 9.09 -2.79
N CYS A 219 25.13 9.72 -3.95
CA CYS A 219 25.22 11.17 -4.08
C CYS A 219 23.87 11.71 -4.57
N LEU A 220 23.30 12.66 -3.85
CA LEU A 220 22.05 13.32 -4.22
C LEU A 220 22.38 14.75 -4.63
N VAL A 221 22.15 15.04 -5.91
CA VAL A 221 22.38 16.34 -6.53
C VAL A 221 21.07 16.88 -7.12
N GLU A 222 20.95 18.20 -7.15
CA GLU A 222 19.83 18.87 -7.79
C GLU A 222 20.03 18.90 -9.30
N VAL A 223 19.13 18.21 -10.02
CA VAL A 223 19.12 18.16 -11.49
C VAL A 223 18.05 19.09 -12.00
N GLU A 224 18.39 19.91 -12.99
CA GLU A 224 17.42 20.79 -13.63
C GLU A 224 16.34 19.99 -14.35
N SER A 225 15.09 20.42 -14.20
CA SER A 225 13.96 19.74 -14.83
C SER A 225 14.13 19.79 -16.34
N ASN A 226 14.26 18.62 -16.98
CA ASN A 226 14.27 18.54 -18.44
C ASN A 226 12.87 18.94 -18.95
N PRO A 227 12.72 20.00 -19.75
CA PRO A 227 11.42 20.40 -20.28
C PRO A 227 10.88 19.42 -21.33
N TYR A 228 11.70 18.48 -21.82
CA TYR A 228 11.36 17.54 -22.90
C TYR A 228 11.03 16.11 -22.45
N ILE A 229 10.71 15.89 -21.17
CA ILE A 229 10.23 14.58 -20.71
C ILE A 229 8.88 14.30 -21.40
N HIS A 230 8.73 13.15 -22.07
CA HIS A 230 7.56 12.76 -22.87
C HIS A 230 7.37 13.46 -24.24
N PHE A 231 8.37 14.16 -24.78
CA PHE A 231 8.28 14.77 -26.11
C PHE A 231 8.58 13.82 -27.27
N SER A 232 9.05 12.60 -27.01
CA SER A 232 9.27 11.62 -28.08
C SER A 232 7.96 11.07 -28.60
N THR A 233 7.62 11.40 -29.84
CA THR A 233 6.48 10.85 -30.58
C THR A 233 6.83 9.58 -31.36
N SER A 234 8.06 9.08 -31.25
CA SER A 234 8.56 7.95 -32.06
C SER A 234 7.85 6.62 -31.79
N ASP A 235 7.41 6.39 -30.55
CA ASP A 235 6.97 5.06 -30.10
C ASP A 235 5.44 4.91 -29.97
N GLY A 236 4.68 5.88 -30.47
CA GLY A 236 3.23 5.85 -30.45
C GLY A 236 2.64 6.15 -29.06
N VAL A 237 1.83 7.20 -28.98
CA VAL A 237 1.14 7.59 -27.75
C VAL A 237 -0.08 6.69 -27.54
N ILE A 238 -0.12 5.92 -26.44
CA ILE A 238 -1.38 5.35 -25.94
C ILE A 238 -2.01 6.42 -25.05
N GLY A 239 -3.03 7.11 -25.58
CA GLY A 239 -3.91 7.96 -24.79
C GLY A 239 -4.88 7.12 -23.95
N VAL A 240 -5.14 7.56 -22.71
CA VAL A 240 -6.22 7.06 -21.84
C VAL A 240 -7.53 7.71 -22.22
#